data_AF-A0A7C5SCW1-F1
#
_entry.id   AF-A0A7C5SCW1-F1
#
_cell.length_a   1.000
_cell.length_b   1.000
_cell.length_c   1.000
_cell.angle_alpha   90.00
_cell.angle_beta   90.00
_cell.angle_gamma   90.00
#
_symmetry.space_group_name_H-M   'P 1'
#
loop_
_entity.id
_entity.type
_entity.pdbx_description
1 polymer ?
#
loop_
_entity_poly.entity_id
_entity_poly.type
_entity_poly.pdbx_seq_one_letter_code
_entity_poly.pdbx_strand_id
1 'polypeptide(L)'
;NDLSVDKVDYWEINEAFAAQVIGCIRAWADADYCKNQLGLEEPMGEIPQERLNVDGGAIALGHPVGASGARIVLHLLHVLKRNKAKRGIATQCIGGGQGGAMLVEV
;
A
#
# COMPACT_ATOMS: atom_id res chain seq x y z
N ASN A 1 8.23 -16.34 2.80
CA ASN A 1 7.33 -16.32 1.63
C ASN A 1 8.01 -15.75 0.37
N ASP A 2 9.25 -15.27 0.44
CA ASP A 2 10.06 -14.89 -0.74
C ASP A 2 9.37 -13.87 -1.67
N LEU A 3 8.53 -13.02 -1.07
CA LEU A 3 7.80 -11.95 -1.74
C LEU A 3 8.60 -10.65 -1.66
N SER A 4 8.60 -9.93 -2.76
CA SER A 4 9.25 -8.63 -2.96
C SER A 4 8.27 -7.69 -3.66
N VAL A 5 8.55 -6.39 -3.64
CA VAL A 5 7.63 -5.36 -4.17
C VAL A 5 7.26 -5.58 -5.64
N ASP A 6 8.19 -6.10 -6.45
CA ASP A 6 8.00 -6.43 -7.86
C ASP A 6 6.99 -7.58 -8.11
N LYS A 7 6.82 -8.47 -7.13
CA LYS A 7 5.87 -9.60 -7.19
C LYS A 7 4.44 -9.21 -6.80
N VAL A 8 4.20 -7.94 -6.48
CA VAL A 8 2.88 -7.38 -6.18
C VAL A 8 2.37 -6.62 -7.41
N ASP A 9 1.20 -7.00 -7.91
CA ASP A 9 0.65 -6.44 -9.14
C ASP A 9 0.01 -5.06 -8.89
N TYR A 10 -0.70 -4.90 -7.76
CA TYR A 10 -1.37 -3.65 -7.40
C TYR A 10 -1.34 -3.37 -5.90
N TRP A 11 -1.32 -2.09 -5.55
CA TRP A 11 -1.27 -1.59 -4.18
C TRP A 11 -2.44 -0.64 -3.93
N GLU A 12 -3.11 -0.83 -2.79
CA GLU A 12 -4.08 0.13 -2.23
C GLU A 12 -3.56 0.58 -0.87
N ILE A 13 -2.99 1.78 -0.84
CA ILE A 13 -2.54 2.45 0.39
C ILE A 13 -3.61 3.46 0.78
N ASN A 14 -4.19 3.33 1.97
CA ASN A 14 -5.14 4.32 2.47
C ASN A 14 -4.47 5.70 2.57
N GLU A 15 -4.98 6.65 1.79
CA GLU A 15 -4.44 8.00 1.68
C GLU A 15 -4.95 8.90 2.80
N ALA A 16 -4.36 8.83 3.99
CA ALA A 16 -4.73 9.74 5.08
C ALA A 16 -4.38 11.20 4.72
N PHE A 17 -3.20 11.39 4.14
CA PHE A 17 -2.70 12.65 3.60
C PHE A 17 -1.73 12.38 2.45
N ALA A 18 -1.59 13.32 1.50
CA ALA A 18 -0.63 13.16 0.41
C ALA A 18 0.81 12.96 0.92
N ALA A 19 1.22 13.79 1.89
CA ALA A 19 2.52 13.69 2.53
C ALA A 19 2.74 12.35 3.24
N GLN A 20 1.67 11.73 3.77
CA GLN A 20 1.76 10.42 4.42
C GLN A 20 2.07 9.32 3.40
N VAL A 21 1.35 9.26 2.28
CA VAL A 21 1.58 8.25 1.23
C VAL A 21 2.98 8.42 0.62
N ILE A 22 3.32 9.66 0.24
CA ILE A 22 4.63 9.99 -0.33
C ILE A 22 5.76 9.66 0.67
N GLY A 23 5.56 9.95 1.96
CA GLY A 23 6.48 9.60 3.02
C GLY A 23 6.73 8.10 3.11
N CYS A 24 5.65 7.29 3.09
CA CYS A 24 5.76 5.82 3.13
C CYS A 24 6.54 5.27 1.92
N ILE A 25 6.16 5.65 0.69
CA ILE A 25 6.81 5.09 -0.52
C ILE A 25 8.28 5.50 -0.63
N ARG A 26 8.64 6.71 -0.18
CA ARG A 26 10.04 7.16 -0.13
C ARG A 26 10.82 6.42 0.95
N ALA A 27 10.24 6.27 2.13
CA ALA A 27 10.86 5.52 3.23
C ALA A 27 11.12 4.05 2.86
N TRP A 28 10.25 3.43 2.07
CA TRP A 28 10.42 2.05 1.59
C TRP A 28 11.46 1.91 0.47
N ALA A 29 11.67 2.96 -0.32
CA ALA A 29 12.69 2.99 -1.36
C ALA A 29 14.08 3.43 -0.85
N ASP A 30 14.15 4.04 0.34
CA ASP A 30 15.39 4.60 0.89
C ASP A 30 16.18 3.56 1.71
N ALA A 31 17.40 3.25 1.28
CA ALA A 31 18.26 2.24 1.91
C ALA A 31 18.59 2.59 3.36
N ASP A 32 18.91 3.87 3.63
CA ASP A 32 19.31 4.31 4.97
C ASP A 32 18.13 4.25 5.95
N TYR A 33 16.93 4.63 5.51
CA TYR A 33 15.71 4.53 6.31
C TYR A 33 15.35 3.06 6.57
N CYS A 34 15.34 2.22 5.52
CA CYS A 34 15.08 0.80 5.66
C CYS A 34 16.04 0.14 6.65
N LYS A 35 17.34 0.46 6.59
CA LYS A 35 18.34 -0.07 7.51
C LYS A 35 18.19 0.46 8.93
N ASN A 36 18.15 1.77 9.09
CA ASN A 36 18.25 2.39 10.40
C ASN A 36 16.92 2.47 11.17
N GLN A 37 15.79 2.45 10.47
CA GLN A 37 14.46 2.58 11.07
C GLN A 37 13.62 1.30 10.99
N LEU A 38 13.76 0.52 9.90
CA LEU A 38 12.98 -0.70 9.69
C LEU A 38 13.75 -1.99 9.97
N GLY A 39 15.08 -1.91 10.18
CA GLY A 39 15.94 -3.06 10.43
C GLY A 39 16.06 -4.01 9.23
N LEU A 40 15.89 -3.48 8.01
CA LEU A 40 16.03 -4.24 6.77
C LEU A 40 17.46 -4.06 6.21
N GLU A 41 18.07 -5.15 5.73
CA GLU A 41 19.42 -5.09 5.14
C GLU A 41 19.43 -4.38 3.78
N GLU A 42 18.32 -4.46 3.04
CA GLU A 42 18.12 -3.86 1.72
C GLU A 42 16.85 -2.99 1.73
N PRO A 43 16.72 -2.02 0.80
CA PRO A 43 15.48 -1.29 0.60
C PRO A 43 14.30 -2.25 0.41
N MET A 44 13.14 -1.90 0.95
CA MET A 44 11.92 -2.67 0.71
C MET A 44 11.56 -2.64 -0.79
N GLY A 45 11.75 -1.49 -1.44
CA GLY A 45 11.64 -1.30 -2.88
C GLY A 45 10.73 -0.15 -3.30
N GLU A 46 10.78 0.18 -4.59
CA GLU A 46 9.96 1.22 -5.19
C GLU A 46 8.64 0.64 -5.73
N ILE A 47 7.53 1.32 -5.44
CA ILE A 47 6.21 0.97 -5.98
C ILE A 47 5.96 1.80 -7.25
N PRO A 48 5.79 1.15 -8.42
CA PRO A 48 5.43 1.86 -9.64
C PRO A 48 4.12 2.62 -9.48
N GLN A 49 4.09 3.88 -9.93
CA GLN A 49 2.93 4.76 -9.73
C GLN A 49 1.67 4.21 -10.42
N GLU A 50 1.83 3.55 -11.56
CA GLU A 50 0.75 2.90 -12.31
C GLU A 50 0.16 1.66 -11.62
N ARG A 51 0.74 1.23 -10.48
CA ARG A 51 0.24 0.14 -9.64
C ARG A 51 -0.31 0.60 -8.30
N LEU A 52 -0.17 1.89 -7.97
CA LEU A 52 -0.57 2.45 -6.68
C LEU A 52 -1.88 3.22 -6.81
N ASN A 53 -2.90 2.83 -6.04
CA ASN A 53 -4.18 3.55 -5.93
C ASN A 53 -4.79 3.92 -7.29
N VAL A 54 -4.80 2.98 -8.23
CA VAL A 54 -5.09 3.22 -9.66
C VAL A 54 -6.50 3.77 -9.96
N ASP A 55 -7.43 3.65 -9.01
CA ASP A 55 -8.78 4.23 -9.10
C ASP A 55 -9.00 5.43 -8.16
N GLY A 56 -7.91 5.99 -7.61
CA GLY A 56 -7.95 6.99 -6.55
C GLY A 56 -8.16 6.38 -5.16
N GLY A 57 -7.77 7.13 -4.14
CA GLY A 57 -7.87 6.70 -2.74
C GLY A 57 -8.64 7.67 -1.86
N ALA A 58 -8.36 7.63 -0.57
CA ALA A 58 -9.08 8.36 0.46
C ALA A 58 -9.03 9.88 0.32
N ILE A 59 -8.03 10.46 -0.37
CA ILE A 59 -7.99 11.92 -0.62
C ILE A 59 -9.14 12.32 -1.56
N ALA A 60 -9.42 11.51 -2.58
CA ALA A 60 -10.46 11.80 -3.56
C ALA A 60 -11.85 11.27 -3.12
N LEU A 61 -11.87 10.10 -2.47
CA LEU A 61 -13.10 9.35 -2.17
C LEU A 61 -13.60 9.52 -0.73
N GLY A 62 -12.76 10.08 0.15
CA GLY A 62 -13.03 10.23 1.57
C GLY A 62 -12.53 9.06 2.43
N HIS A 63 -12.43 9.32 3.74
CA HIS A 63 -11.94 8.37 4.75
C HIS A 63 -12.95 8.21 5.90
N PRO A 64 -14.05 7.45 5.72
CA PRO A 64 -14.92 7.08 6.83
C PRO A 64 -14.19 6.10 7.75
N VAL A 65 -13.88 6.56 8.97
CA VAL A 65 -13.18 5.76 10.00
C VAL A 65 -13.97 4.49 10.30
N GLY A 66 -13.27 3.36 10.41
CA GLY A 66 -13.88 2.04 10.62
C GLY A 66 -14.38 1.35 9.35
N ALA A 67 -14.71 2.10 8.29
CA ALA A 67 -15.16 1.54 7.01
C ALA A 67 -14.06 1.49 5.94
N SER A 68 -13.09 2.40 5.99
CA SER A 68 -12.04 2.54 4.97
C SER A 68 -11.19 1.28 4.77
N GLY A 69 -10.94 0.50 5.83
CA GLY A 69 -10.21 -0.77 5.73
C GLY A 69 -10.90 -1.79 4.83
N ALA A 70 -12.23 -1.91 4.92
CA ALA A 70 -13.01 -2.76 4.03
C ALA A 70 -13.04 -2.20 2.60
N ARG A 71 -13.16 -0.88 2.45
CA ARG A 71 -13.14 -0.20 1.13
C ARG A 71 -11.85 -0.49 0.37
N ILE A 72 -10.69 -0.29 0.99
CA ILE A 72 -9.39 -0.43 0.29
C ILE A 72 -9.16 -1.87 -0.20
N VAL A 73 -9.57 -2.87 0.60
CA VAL A 73 -9.47 -4.28 0.23
C VAL A 73 -10.43 -4.59 -0.92
N LEU A 74 -11.68 -4.13 -0.84
CA LEU A 74 -12.67 -4.36 -1.90
C LEU A 74 -12.28 -3.69 -3.23
N HIS A 75 -11.79 -2.45 -3.18
CA HIS A 75 -11.24 -1.76 -4.34
C HIS A 75 -10.11 -2.55 -4.97
N LEU A 76 -9.14 -2.98 -4.17
CA LEU A 76 -8.01 -3.78 -4.65
C LEU A 76 -8.48 -5.08 -5.33
N LEU A 77 -9.44 -5.80 -4.73
CA LEU A 77 -10.01 -7.01 -5.35
C LEU A 77 -10.69 -6.73 -6.70
N HIS A 78 -11.39 -5.60 -6.84
CA HIS A 78 -11.96 -5.17 -8.12
C HIS A 78 -10.88 -4.80 -9.15
N VAL A 79 -9.79 -4.15 -8.73
CA VAL A 79 -8.64 -3.86 -9.59
C VAL A 79 -7.98 -5.15 -10.08
N LEU A 80 -7.69 -6.10 -9.17
CA LEU A 80 -7.07 -7.37 -9.51
C LEU A 80 -7.93 -8.15 -10.51
N LYS A 81 -9.24 -8.27 -10.23
CA LYS A 81 -10.18 -8.99 -11.09
C LYS A 81 -10.32 -8.35 -12.48
N ARG A 82 -10.44 -7.02 -12.59
CA ARG A 82 -10.61 -6.37 -13.92
C ARG A 82 -9.36 -6.51 -14.78
N ASN A 83 -8.18 -6.49 -14.14
CA ASN A 83 -6.89 -6.52 -14.83
C ASN A 83 -6.34 -7.95 -14.99
N LYS A 84 -7.08 -8.98 -14.56
CA LYS A 84 -6.62 -10.38 -14.52
C LYS A 84 -5.27 -10.53 -13.81
N ALA A 85 -5.05 -9.71 -12.79
CA ALA A 85 -3.88 -9.77 -11.93
C ALA A 85 -4.11 -10.69 -10.74
N LYS A 86 -3.03 -11.12 -10.10
CA LYS A 86 -3.08 -12.17 -9.10
C LYS A 86 -2.92 -11.64 -7.69
N ARG A 87 -1.93 -10.77 -7.44
CA ARG A 87 -1.51 -10.38 -6.09
C ARG A 87 -1.66 -8.91 -5.84
N GLY A 88 -2.25 -8.55 -4.71
CA GLY A 88 -2.29 -7.17 -4.28
C GLY A 88 -2.02 -6.99 -2.79
N ILE A 89 -1.58 -5.79 -2.41
CA ILE A 89 -1.44 -5.40 -1.01
C ILE A 89 -2.36 -4.22 -0.70
N ALA A 90 -3.23 -4.40 0.30
CA ALA A 90 -4.00 -3.33 0.92
C ALA A 90 -3.36 -2.95 2.25
N THR A 91 -3.03 -1.68 2.47
CA THR A 91 -2.36 -1.22 3.69
C THR A 91 -2.87 0.15 4.16
N GLN A 92 -2.84 0.38 5.46
CA GLN A 92 -3.30 1.63 6.08
C GLN A 92 -2.48 2.02 7.30
N CYS A 93 -2.23 3.31 7.44
CA CYS A 93 -1.84 3.91 8.71
C CYS A 93 -3.07 4.05 9.62
N ILE A 94 -2.86 4.00 10.92
CA ILE A 94 -3.92 4.06 11.92
C ILE A 94 -3.50 5.06 13.01
N GLY A 95 -4.44 5.91 13.44
CA GLY A 95 -4.22 6.85 14.54
C GLY A 95 -3.77 6.13 15.82
N GLY A 96 -2.94 6.78 16.62
CA GLY A 96 -2.31 6.14 17.78
C GLY A 96 -1.01 5.38 17.46
N GLY A 97 -0.43 5.60 16.28
CA GLY A 97 0.88 5.05 15.92
C GLY A 97 0.83 3.58 15.48
N GLN A 98 -0.25 3.19 14.81
CA GLN A 98 -0.46 1.82 14.36
C GLN A 98 -0.50 1.74 12.82
N GLY A 99 -0.43 0.53 12.30
CA GLY A 99 -0.60 0.24 10.88
C GLY A 99 -1.13 -1.18 10.68
N GLY A 100 -1.71 -1.43 9.51
CA GLY A 100 -2.16 -2.76 9.12
C GLY A 100 -1.96 -2.98 7.63
N ALA A 101 -1.57 -4.19 7.25
CA ALA A 101 -1.39 -4.59 5.86
C ALA A 101 -1.99 -5.98 5.62
N MET A 102 -2.52 -6.21 4.43
CA MET A 102 -3.09 -7.47 3.98
C MET A 102 -2.61 -7.79 2.57
N LEU A 103 -2.03 -8.98 2.40
CA LEU A 103 -1.81 -9.58 1.09
C LEU A 103 -3.08 -10.32 0.67
N VAL A 104 -3.57 -10.06 -0.53
CA VAL A 104 -4.69 -10.78 -1.15
C VAL A 104 -4.24 -11.44 -2.45
N GLU A 105 -4.82 -12.61 -2.74
CA GLU A 105 -4.67 -13.31 -4.02
C GLU A 105 -6.05 -13.61 -4.62
N VAL A 106 -6.21 -13.43 -5.93
CA VAL A 106 -7.45 -13.72 -6.71
C VAL A 106 -7.23 -14.89 -7.66
#